data_AF-A0A2H6EDF8-F1
#
_entry.id   AF-A0A2H6EDF8-F1
#
_cell.length_a   1.000
_cell.length_b   1.000
_cell.length_c   1.000
_cell.angle_alpha   90.00
_cell.angle_beta   90.00
_cell.angle_gamma   90.00
#
_symmetry.space_group_name_H-M   'P 1'
#
loop_
_entity.id
_entity.type
_entity.pdbx_description
1 polymer ?
#
loop_
_entity_poly.entity_id
_entity_poly.type
_entity_poly.pdbx_seq_one_letter_code
_entity_poly.pdbx_strand_id
1 'polypeptide(L)'
;MLVASIPFIRELGKYCGINDAKKLTSLLHIKSDTNSLTIQDLERIFKAVLKDKDTLELDNSTDNMLVLIFKLADEILQSTDEIIELENKIVLSIAIRLKAESFIIQEINDQNFVDQITKNQTVKLIKKYGELFSSETKNIELLEQVNLMTPENIHINSFMYEPILDMGAIELRGLYKEAKDKFIIE
;
A
#
# COMPACT_ATOMS: atom_id res chain seq x y z
N MET A 1 13.74 7.72 -2.04
CA MET A 1 12.74 7.02 -1.20
C MET A 1 12.05 5.93 -2.03
N LEU A 2 12.48 4.69 -1.86
CA LEU A 2 12.20 3.56 -2.77
C LEU A 2 10.72 3.13 -2.81
N VAL A 3 10.02 3.16 -1.68
CA VAL A 3 8.64 2.67 -1.58
C VAL A 3 7.63 3.58 -2.31
N ALA A 4 7.76 4.91 -2.22
CA ALA A 4 6.77 5.77 -2.89
C ALA A 4 6.89 5.83 -4.41
N SER A 5 7.98 5.34 -5.01
CA SER A 5 8.04 5.22 -6.45
C SER A 5 7.28 3.99 -6.97
N ILE A 6 6.91 3.02 -6.12
CA ILE A 6 6.23 1.79 -6.52
C ILE A 6 4.95 2.05 -7.35
N PRO A 7 4.01 2.93 -6.93
CA PRO A 7 2.81 3.21 -7.73
C PRO A 7 3.14 3.76 -9.11
N PHE A 8 4.13 4.67 -9.18
CA PHE A 8 4.58 5.28 -10.43
C PHE A 8 5.23 4.25 -11.36
N ILE A 9 6.17 3.45 -10.86
CA ILE A 9 6.88 2.44 -11.65
C ILE A 9 5.93 1.33 -12.12
N ARG A 10 4.97 0.92 -11.29
CA ARG A 10 3.89 0.00 -11.69
C ARG A 10 3.13 0.54 -12.89
N GLU A 11 2.71 1.80 -12.82
CA GLU A 11 1.94 2.43 -13.89
C GLU A 11 2.79 2.62 -15.15
N LEU A 12 4.04 3.06 -15.01
CA LEU A 12 4.98 3.20 -16.13
C LEU A 12 5.20 1.85 -16.83
N GLY A 13 5.46 0.79 -16.07
CA GLY A 13 5.62 -0.55 -16.62
C GLY A 13 4.38 -1.05 -17.36
N LYS A 14 3.18 -0.73 -16.86
CA LYS A 14 1.92 -1.00 -17.57
C LYS A 14 1.85 -0.25 -18.90
N TYR A 15 2.19 1.04 -18.94
CA TYR A 15 2.26 1.82 -20.18
C TYR A 15 3.31 1.29 -21.17
N CYS A 16 4.44 0.80 -20.67
CA CYS A 16 5.50 0.22 -21.46
C CYS A 16 5.26 -1.25 -21.87
N GLY A 17 4.16 -1.87 -21.45
CA GLY A 17 3.85 -3.27 -21.74
C GLY A 17 4.73 -4.29 -20.99
N ILE A 18 5.38 -3.88 -19.90
CA ILE A 18 6.21 -4.74 -19.06
C ILE A 18 5.32 -5.53 -18.11
N ASN A 19 5.09 -6.80 -18.41
CA ASN A 19 4.20 -7.66 -17.62
C ASN A 19 4.64 -7.83 -16.16
N ASP A 20 5.95 -7.89 -15.91
CA ASP A 20 6.50 -8.04 -14.56
C ASP A 20 6.13 -6.89 -13.62
N ALA A 21 5.87 -5.69 -14.15
CA ALA A 21 5.42 -4.54 -13.36
C ALA A 21 4.07 -4.79 -12.67
N LYS A 22 3.26 -5.75 -13.14
CA LYS A 22 2.00 -6.14 -12.48
C LYS A 22 2.24 -6.69 -11.08
N LYS A 23 3.41 -7.30 -10.80
CA LYS A 23 3.79 -7.79 -9.47
C LYS A 23 3.88 -6.68 -8.43
N LEU A 24 4.15 -5.44 -8.86
CA LEU A 24 4.15 -4.28 -7.95
C LEU A 24 2.76 -4.00 -7.35
N THR A 25 1.69 -4.51 -7.94
CA THR A 25 0.34 -4.47 -7.34
C THR A 25 0.32 -5.18 -5.99
N SER A 26 1.08 -6.26 -5.82
CA SER A 26 1.18 -7.00 -4.55
C SER A 26 1.94 -6.25 -3.45
N LEU A 27 2.55 -5.09 -3.77
CA LEU A 27 3.13 -4.15 -2.81
C LEU A 27 2.20 -2.97 -2.51
N LEU A 28 1.04 -2.91 -3.16
CA LEU A 28 0.02 -1.87 -2.97
C LEU A 28 -1.29 -2.44 -2.44
N HIS A 29 -1.48 -3.76 -2.59
CA HIS A 29 -2.61 -4.55 -2.17
C HIS A 29 -2.12 -5.92 -1.65
N ILE A 30 -2.79 -6.47 -0.65
CA ILE A 30 -2.49 -7.80 -0.12
C ILE A 30 -2.94 -8.87 -1.12
N LYS A 31 -1.98 -9.68 -1.57
CA LYS A 31 -2.16 -10.80 -2.49
C LYS A 31 -1.40 -12.02 -1.99
N SER A 32 -1.62 -13.18 -2.61
CA SER A 32 -1.00 -14.44 -2.22
C SER A 32 0.54 -14.42 -2.26
N ASP A 33 1.13 -13.57 -3.10
CA ASP A 33 2.58 -13.41 -3.22
C ASP A 33 3.17 -12.23 -2.43
N THR A 34 2.34 -11.38 -1.81
CA THR A 34 2.80 -10.16 -1.09
C THR A 34 3.86 -10.47 -0.04
N ASN A 35 3.66 -11.51 0.77
CA ASN A 35 4.59 -11.89 1.85
C ASN A 35 5.90 -12.48 1.34
N SER A 36 6.02 -12.81 0.04
CA SER A 36 7.23 -13.39 -0.55
C SER A 36 8.10 -12.38 -1.30
N LEU A 37 7.60 -11.17 -1.56
CA LEU A 37 8.32 -10.18 -2.36
C LEU A 37 9.50 -9.58 -1.60
N THR A 38 10.65 -9.56 -2.26
CA THR A 38 11.93 -9.06 -1.72
C THR A 38 12.37 -7.76 -2.39
N ILE A 39 13.38 -7.10 -1.81
CA ILE A 39 14.04 -5.95 -2.46
C ILE A 39 14.65 -6.34 -3.82
N GLN A 40 15.18 -7.56 -3.94
CA GLN A 40 15.71 -8.08 -5.22
C GLN A 40 14.63 -8.17 -6.30
N ASP A 41 13.41 -8.59 -5.95
CA ASP A 41 12.29 -8.60 -6.90
C ASP A 41 11.95 -7.19 -7.38
N LEU A 42 11.96 -6.22 -6.46
CA LEU A 42 11.73 -4.83 -6.78
C LEU A 42 12.81 -4.28 -7.72
N GLU A 43 14.09 -4.52 -7.41
CA GLU A 43 15.22 -4.10 -8.24
C GLU A 43 15.11 -4.64 -9.67
N ARG A 44 14.82 -5.94 -9.80
CA ARG A 44 14.63 -6.62 -11.09
C ARG A 44 13.50 -5.97 -11.90
N ILE A 45 12.37 -5.68 -11.27
CA ILE A 45 11.24 -5.02 -11.94
C ILE A 45 11.61 -3.59 -12.32
N PHE A 46 12.30 -2.86 -11.44
CA PHE A 46 12.72 -1.47 -11.70
C PHE A 46 13.67 -1.40 -12.89
N LYS A 47 14.67 -2.29 -12.98
CA LYS A 47 15.57 -2.41 -14.14
C LYS A 47 14.83 -2.72 -15.43
N ALA A 48 13.81 -3.58 -15.37
CA ALA A 48 13.01 -3.94 -16.54
C ALA A 48 12.16 -2.76 -17.05
N VAL A 49 11.69 -1.89 -16.15
CA VAL A 49 10.87 -0.71 -16.49
C VAL A 49 11.76 0.49 -16.87
N LEU A 50 12.80 0.77 -16.09
CA LEU A 50 13.75 1.87 -16.27
C LEU A 50 14.99 1.38 -17.03
N LYS A 51 14.87 1.27 -18.36
CA LYS A 51 15.90 0.64 -19.22
C LYS A 51 17.27 1.32 -19.17
N ASP A 52 17.36 2.57 -18.72
CA ASP A 52 18.59 3.34 -18.53
C ASP A 52 19.21 3.17 -17.13
N LYS A 53 18.64 2.29 -16.30
CA LYS A 53 19.06 2.01 -14.91
C LYS A 53 19.46 0.55 -14.71
N ASP A 54 20.06 -0.07 -15.72
CA ASP A 54 20.57 -1.44 -15.65
C ASP A 54 21.61 -1.66 -14.53
N THR A 55 22.32 -0.60 -14.12
CA THR A 55 23.28 -0.57 -13.01
C THR A 55 22.68 -0.25 -11.64
N LEU A 56 21.35 -0.12 -11.51
CA LEU A 56 20.70 0.09 -10.21
C LEU A 56 21.06 -1.05 -9.25
N GLU A 57 21.57 -0.74 -8.07
CA GLU A 57 21.79 -1.74 -7.02
C GLU A 57 21.10 -1.26 -5.75
N LEU A 58 20.25 -2.12 -5.18
CA LEU A 58 19.55 -1.87 -3.94
C LEU A 58 20.15 -2.74 -2.83
N ASP A 59 20.47 -2.10 -1.71
CA ASP A 59 20.98 -2.80 -0.53
C ASP A 59 19.94 -3.73 0.10
N ASN A 60 20.40 -4.71 0.86
CA ASN A 60 19.57 -5.67 1.59
C ASN A 60 18.63 -6.48 0.68
N SER A 61 19.15 -6.95 -0.45
CA SER A 61 18.39 -7.66 -1.50
C SER A 61 17.40 -8.74 -1.02
N THR A 62 17.69 -9.43 0.08
CA THR A 62 16.84 -10.49 0.66
C THR A 62 15.74 -9.99 1.59
N ASP A 63 15.77 -8.71 1.97
CA ASP A 63 14.79 -8.15 2.90
C ASP A 63 13.39 -8.18 2.29
N ASN A 64 12.42 -8.45 3.15
CA ASN A 64 11.02 -8.51 2.78
C ASN A 64 10.44 -7.10 2.55
N MET A 65 9.77 -6.89 1.43
CA MET A 65 9.22 -5.58 1.07
C MET A 65 8.10 -5.13 1.99
N LEU A 66 7.22 -6.03 2.44
CA LEU A 66 6.12 -5.69 3.34
C LEU A 66 6.67 -5.21 4.69
N VAL A 67 7.67 -5.91 5.22
CA VAL A 67 8.38 -5.52 6.45
C VAL A 67 9.04 -4.15 6.29
N LEU A 68 9.72 -3.91 5.16
CA LEU A 68 10.33 -2.60 4.87
C LEU A 68 9.29 -1.48 4.82
N ILE A 69 8.15 -1.69 4.16
CA ILE A 69 7.07 -0.69 4.08
C ILE A 69 6.58 -0.31 5.48
N PHE A 70 6.30 -1.28 6.34
CA PHE A 70 5.86 -1.01 7.70
C PHE A 70 6.95 -0.37 8.57
N LYS A 71 8.21 -0.78 8.41
CA LYS A 71 9.34 -0.15 9.09
C LYS A 71 9.45 1.34 8.73
N LEU A 72 9.40 1.68 7.44
CA LEU A 72 9.47 3.07 6.99
C LEU A 72 8.27 3.89 7.48
N ALA A 73 7.06 3.31 7.46
CA ALA A 73 5.87 3.97 7.99
C ALA A 73 5.98 4.25 9.50
N ASP A 74 6.59 3.33 10.26
CA ASP A 74 6.88 3.51 11.69
C ASP A 74 7.92 4.60 11.94
N GLU A 75 8.99 4.66 11.14
CA GLU A 75 9.97 5.74 11.20
C GLU A 75 9.34 7.10 10.89
N ILE A 76 8.49 7.17 9.86
CA ILE A 76 7.74 8.37 9.51
C ILE A 76 6.81 8.78 10.66
N LEU A 77 6.12 7.84 11.30
CA LEU A 77 5.24 8.13 12.43
C LEU A 77 6.00 8.76 13.61
N GLN A 78 7.25 8.34 13.85
CA GLN A 78 8.10 8.82 14.94
C GLN A 78 8.79 10.16 14.67
N SER A 79 8.88 10.60 13.42
CA SER A 79 9.49 11.90 13.08
C SER A 79 8.75 13.05 13.80
N THR A 80 9.46 14.12 14.15
CA THR A 80 8.84 15.32 14.76
C THR A 80 8.51 16.41 13.75
N ASP A 81 8.66 16.13 12.46
CA ASP A 81 8.48 17.12 11.39
C ASP A 81 7.00 17.49 11.25
N GLU A 82 6.69 18.78 11.39
CA GLU A 82 5.33 19.32 11.20
C GLU A 82 4.86 19.18 9.75
N ILE A 83 5.80 19.23 8.80
CA ILE A 83 5.55 19.03 7.38
C ILE A 83 6.17 17.69 6.99
N ILE A 84 5.39 16.85 6.31
CA ILE A 84 5.90 15.63 5.69
C ILE A 84 5.87 15.77 4.18
N GLU A 85 6.98 15.39 3.56
CA GLU A 85 7.11 15.33 2.10
C GLU A 85 6.07 14.39 1.48
N LEU A 86 5.69 14.63 0.23
CA LEU A 86 4.71 13.81 -0.51
C LEU A 86 5.09 12.34 -0.49
N GLU A 87 6.37 12.07 -0.70
CA GLU A 87 7.04 10.80 -0.46
C GLU A 87 6.53 10.09 0.81
N ASN A 88 6.74 10.69 1.97
CA ASN A 88 6.35 10.09 3.25
C ASN A 88 4.84 9.87 3.34
N LYS A 89 4.03 10.78 2.76
CA LYS A 89 2.57 10.59 2.68
C LYS A 89 2.19 9.35 1.86
N ILE A 90 2.88 9.11 0.74
CA ILE A 90 2.65 7.93 -0.09
C ILE A 90 3.02 6.66 0.68
N VAL A 91 4.13 6.64 1.42
CA VAL A 91 4.52 5.48 2.24
C VAL A 91 3.47 5.18 3.30
N LEU A 92 3.01 6.20 4.04
CA LEU A 92 1.92 6.04 5.03
C LEU A 92 0.65 5.52 4.36
N SER A 93 0.25 6.09 3.22
CA SER A 93 -0.94 5.68 2.48
C SER A 93 -0.89 4.20 2.05
N ILE A 94 0.27 3.74 1.55
CA ILE A 94 0.48 2.33 1.21
C ILE A 94 0.40 1.46 2.47
N ALA A 95 1.11 1.83 3.53
CA ALA A 95 1.14 1.04 4.77
C ALA A 95 -0.24 0.92 5.43
N ILE A 96 -1.00 2.02 5.51
CA ILE A 96 -2.39 2.05 6.02
C ILE A 96 -3.26 1.06 5.25
N ARG A 97 -3.24 1.12 3.90
CA ARG A 97 -4.05 0.25 3.05
C ARG A 97 -3.67 -1.21 3.24
N LEU A 98 -2.38 -1.53 3.25
CA LEU A 98 -1.90 -2.90 3.45
C LEU A 98 -2.32 -3.45 4.83
N LYS A 99 -2.27 -2.63 5.89
CA LYS A 99 -2.76 -3.05 7.22
C LYS A 99 -4.26 -3.33 7.22
N ALA A 100 -5.06 -2.43 6.65
CA ALA A 100 -6.51 -2.60 6.56
C ALA A 100 -6.88 -3.85 5.75
N GLU A 101 -6.25 -4.05 4.59
CA GLU A 101 -6.49 -5.24 3.77
C GLU A 101 -6.08 -6.54 4.48
N SER A 102 -4.92 -6.57 5.14
CA SER A 102 -4.49 -7.75 5.90
C SER A 102 -5.51 -8.13 6.98
N PHE A 103 -5.96 -7.14 7.76
CA PHE A 103 -6.99 -7.34 8.79
C PHE A 103 -8.30 -7.86 8.19
N ILE A 104 -8.83 -7.20 7.16
CA ILE A 104 -10.08 -7.62 6.53
C ILE A 104 -9.98 -9.04 5.96
N ILE A 105 -8.88 -9.37 5.28
CA ILE A 105 -8.68 -10.69 4.67
C ILE A 105 -8.62 -11.77 5.75
N GLN A 106 -7.92 -11.51 6.85
CA GLN A 106 -7.86 -12.42 8.00
C GLN A 106 -9.25 -12.66 8.62
N GLU A 107 -10.02 -11.60 8.82
CA GLU A 107 -11.37 -11.68 9.41
C GLU A 107 -12.38 -12.36 8.49
N ILE A 108 -12.36 -12.05 7.19
CA ILE A 108 -13.22 -12.69 6.20
C ILE A 108 -12.88 -14.19 6.07
N ASN A 109 -11.60 -14.54 6.11
CA ASN A 109 -11.09 -15.91 6.02
C ASN A 109 -11.63 -16.70 4.80
N ASP A 110 -11.74 -16.03 3.65
CA ASP A 110 -12.22 -16.61 2.39
C ASP A 110 -11.28 -16.21 1.24
N GLN A 111 -10.24 -17.00 1.03
CA GLN A 111 -9.25 -16.74 -0.03
C GLN A 111 -9.87 -16.83 -1.44
N ASN A 112 -10.89 -17.68 -1.63
CA ASN A 112 -11.57 -17.79 -2.94
C ASN A 112 -12.27 -16.48 -3.31
N PHE A 113 -12.90 -15.82 -2.32
CA PHE A 113 -13.47 -14.50 -2.53
C PHE A 113 -12.39 -13.46 -2.86
N VAL A 114 -11.30 -13.44 -2.09
CA VAL A 114 -10.20 -12.46 -2.28
C VAL A 114 -9.57 -12.61 -3.67
N ASP A 115 -9.27 -13.83 -4.10
CA ASP A 115 -8.62 -14.12 -5.39
C ASP A 115 -9.49 -13.76 -6.60
N GLN A 116 -10.82 -13.71 -6.44
CA GLN A 116 -11.74 -13.29 -7.50
C GLN A 116 -11.78 -11.76 -7.68
N ILE A 117 -11.18 -10.98 -6.77
CA ILE A 117 -11.18 -9.53 -6.86
C ILE A 117 -10.13 -9.05 -7.86
N THR A 118 -10.60 -8.58 -9.02
CA THR A 118 -9.73 -8.09 -10.11
C THR A 118 -9.57 -6.57 -10.16
N LYS A 119 -10.46 -5.82 -9.49
CA LYS A 119 -10.49 -4.34 -9.47
C LYS A 119 -11.17 -3.85 -8.20
N ASN A 120 -10.73 -2.68 -7.74
CA ASN A 120 -11.20 -1.98 -6.55
C ASN A 120 -11.17 -2.87 -5.30
N GLN A 121 -9.98 -3.36 -4.96
CA GLN A 121 -9.81 -4.42 -3.98
C GLN A 121 -10.20 -3.95 -2.59
N THR A 122 -9.67 -2.81 -2.16
CA THR A 122 -9.92 -2.26 -0.82
C THR A 122 -11.42 -2.01 -0.61
N VAL A 123 -12.08 -1.38 -1.59
CA VAL A 123 -13.54 -1.09 -1.52
C VAL A 123 -14.36 -2.37 -1.38
N LYS A 124 -14.04 -3.41 -2.16
CA LYS A 124 -14.77 -4.69 -2.12
C LYS A 124 -14.54 -5.45 -0.83
N LEU A 125 -13.32 -5.42 -0.30
CA LEU A 125 -12.99 -6.01 1.00
C LEU A 125 -13.78 -5.33 2.12
N ILE A 126 -13.76 -4.00 2.18
CA ILE A 126 -14.51 -3.22 3.20
C ILE A 126 -16.01 -3.52 3.12
N LYS A 127 -16.58 -3.54 1.91
CA LYS A 127 -17.99 -3.87 1.72
C LYS A 127 -18.32 -5.27 2.27
N LYS A 128 -17.51 -6.27 1.91
CA LYS A 128 -17.71 -7.65 2.39
C LYS A 128 -17.57 -7.76 3.90
N TYR A 129 -16.60 -7.05 4.48
CA TYR A 129 -16.43 -6.97 5.93
C TYR A 129 -17.66 -6.39 6.61
N GLY A 130 -18.19 -5.26 6.13
CA GLY A 130 -19.41 -4.65 6.67
C GLY A 130 -20.67 -5.52 6.55
N GLU A 131 -20.77 -6.35 5.51
CA GLU A 131 -21.84 -7.33 5.36
C GLU A 131 -21.76 -8.47 6.40
N LEU A 132 -20.55 -8.93 6.72
CA LEU A 132 -20.33 -10.05 7.67
C LEU A 132 -20.30 -9.60 9.13
N PHE A 133 -19.79 -8.40 9.40
CA PHE A 133 -19.47 -7.88 10.74
C PHE A 133 -20.18 -6.55 11.00
N SER A 134 -21.46 -6.45 10.65
CA SER A 134 -22.24 -5.20 10.73
C SER A 134 -22.33 -4.58 12.14
N SER A 135 -22.06 -5.35 13.20
CA SER A 135 -21.97 -4.87 14.58
C SER A 135 -20.64 -4.18 14.92
N GLU A 136 -19.58 -4.40 14.13
CA GLU A 136 -18.23 -3.84 14.34
C GLU A 136 -18.13 -2.40 13.83
N THR A 137 -19.04 -1.53 14.28
CA THR A 137 -19.23 -0.17 13.72
C THR A 137 -17.96 0.67 13.76
N LYS A 138 -17.15 0.55 14.82
CA LYS A 138 -15.87 1.28 14.94
C LYS A 138 -14.84 0.84 13.91
N ASN A 139 -14.78 -0.48 13.62
CA ASN A 139 -13.86 -0.99 12.61
C ASN A 139 -14.33 -0.55 11.22
N ILE A 140 -15.63 -0.60 10.96
CA ILE A 140 -16.22 -0.14 9.70
C ILE A 140 -15.93 1.36 9.48
N GLU A 141 -16.16 2.21 10.48
CA GLU A 141 -15.87 3.65 10.42
C GLU A 141 -14.38 3.92 10.10
N LEU A 142 -13.46 3.22 10.78
CA LEU A 142 -12.02 3.34 10.52
C LEU A 142 -11.66 2.87 9.11
N LEU A 143 -12.24 1.77 8.64
CA LEU A 143 -12.03 1.25 7.29
C LEU A 143 -12.56 2.21 6.21
N GLU A 144 -13.70 2.85 6.44
CA GLU A 144 -14.23 3.89 5.55
C GLU A 144 -13.31 5.11 5.49
N GLN A 145 -12.75 5.54 6.62
CA GLN A 145 -11.73 6.58 6.66
C GLN A 145 -10.48 6.17 5.88
N VAL A 146 -10.00 4.93 6.04
CA VAL A 146 -8.90 4.37 5.25
C VAL A 146 -9.19 4.49 3.75
N ASN A 147 -10.38 4.07 3.30
CA ASN A 147 -10.74 4.13 1.88
C ASN A 147 -10.81 5.56 1.34
N LEU A 148 -11.35 6.48 2.13
CA LEU A 148 -11.43 7.90 1.77
C LEU A 148 -10.04 8.54 1.69
N MET A 149 -9.17 8.20 2.65
CA MET A 149 -7.88 8.87 2.83
C MET A 149 -6.72 8.22 2.08
N THR A 150 -6.87 6.96 1.68
CA THR A 150 -5.79 6.23 0.99
C THR A 150 -6.30 5.64 -0.30
N PRO A 151 -6.78 6.47 -1.26
CA PRO A 151 -7.41 5.97 -2.48
C PRO A 151 -6.46 5.02 -3.22
N GLU A 152 -6.96 3.83 -3.57
CA GLU A 152 -6.19 2.77 -4.20
C GLU A 152 -5.75 3.11 -5.64
N ASN A 153 -6.48 4.01 -6.30
CA ASN A 153 -6.19 4.45 -7.65
C ASN A 153 -5.13 5.57 -7.64
N ILE A 154 -3.85 5.21 -7.56
CA ILE A 154 -2.76 6.15 -7.81
C ILE A 154 -2.32 5.97 -9.27
N HIS A 155 -2.60 6.97 -10.12
CA HIS A 155 -2.25 6.99 -11.54
C HIS A 155 -1.10 7.98 -11.79
N ILE A 156 -0.44 7.91 -12.95
CA ILE A 156 0.66 8.84 -13.33
C ILE A 156 0.21 10.31 -13.36
N ASN A 157 -1.09 10.58 -13.54
CA ASN A 157 -1.61 11.93 -13.58
C ASN A 157 -1.59 12.55 -12.17
N SER A 158 -1.03 13.76 -12.05
CA SER A 158 -0.90 14.52 -10.79
C SER A 158 -2.22 14.65 -10.02
N PHE A 159 -3.37 14.68 -10.71
CA PHE A 159 -4.71 14.74 -10.12
C PHE A 159 -4.99 13.60 -9.12
N MET A 160 -4.39 12.42 -9.30
CA MET A 160 -4.65 11.27 -8.40
C MET A 160 -3.85 11.33 -7.10
N TYR A 161 -2.86 12.21 -7.00
CA TYR A 161 -2.17 12.49 -5.75
C TYR A 161 -2.87 13.58 -4.93
N GLU A 162 -3.84 14.32 -5.50
CA GLU A 162 -4.51 15.43 -4.82
C GLU A 162 -5.07 15.04 -3.44
N PRO A 163 -5.79 13.92 -3.26
CA PRO A 163 -6.22 13.53 -1.93
C PRO A 163 -5.05 13.37 -0.95
N ILE A 164 -3.99 12.68 -1.38
CA ILE A 164 -2.78 12.46 -0.56
C ILE A 164 -2.05 13.79 -0.27
N LEU A 165 -2.02 14.70 -1.24
CA LEU A 165 -1.43 16.03 -1.11
C LEU A 165 -2.21 16.89 -0.11
N ASP A 166 -3.53 16.88 -0.21
CA ASP A 166 -4.47 17.68 0.59
C ASP A 166 -4.59 17.18 2.03
N MET A 167 -4.21 15.93 2.31
CA MET A 167 -4.16 15.43 3.68
C MET A 167 -3.04 16.07 4.47
N GLY A 168 -3.39 16.66 5.61
CA GLY A 168 -2.40 17.15 6.56
C GLY A 168 -1.56 16.00 7.14
N ALA A 169 -0.34 16.35 7.52
CA ALA A 169 0.63 15.40 8.06
C ALA A 169 0.12 14.71 9.34
N ILE A 170 -0.59 15.48 10.16
CA ILE A 170 -1.11 15.06 11.46
C ILE A 170 -2.21 14.02 11.28
N GLU A 171 -3.16 14.29 10.37
CA GLU A 171 -4.29 13.41 10.09
C GLU A 171 -3.82 12.07 9.54
N LEU A 172 -2.86 12.08 8.60
CA LEU A 172 -2.36 10.84 8.00
C LEU A 172 -1.52 10.01 8.99
N ARG A 173 -0.72 10.64 9.84
CA ARG A 173 -0.01 9.96 10.94
C ARG A 173 -0.98 9.41 11.98
N GLY A 174 -2.02 10.16 12.32
CA GLY A 174 -3.08 9.73 13.21
C GLY A 174 -3.78 8.48 12.68
N LEU A 175 -4.20 8.52 11.41
CA LEU A 175 -4.82 7.37 10.75
C LEU A 175 -3.89 6.15 10.70
N TYR A 176 -2.60 6.34 10.39
CA TYR A 176 -1.64 5.24 10.43
C TYR A 176 -1.47 4.66 11.82
N LYS A 177 -1.40 5.49 12.85
CA LYS A 177 -1.30 5.04 14.24
C LYS A 177 -2.53 4.22 14.65
N GLU A 178 -3.73 4.72 14.35
CA GLU A 178 -4.98 4.01 14.65
C GLU A 178 -5.07 2.69 13.89
N ALA A 179 -4.76 2.68 12.59
CA ALA A 179 -4.71 1.46 11.79
C ALA A 179 -3.67 0.46 12.33
N LYS A 180 -2.50 0.94 12.76
CA LYS A 180 -1.46 0.10 13.36
C LYS A 180 -1.91 -0.54 14.68
N ASP A 181 -2.57 0.23 15.55
CA ASP A 181 -2.97 -0.23 16.87
C ASP A 181 -4.21 -1.15 16.81
N LYS A 182 -5.10 -0.93 15.83
CA LYS A 182 -6.35 -1.70 15.66
C LYS A 182 -6.20 -2.93 14.79
N PHE A 183 -5.49 -2.82 13.68
CA PHE A 183 -5.31 -3.90 12.70
C PHE A 183 -4.03 -4.67 13.03
N ILE A 184 -4.08 -5.39 14.16
CA ILE A 184 -2.99 -6.28 14.57
C ILE A 184 -2.99 -7.47 13.59
N ILE A 185 -1.83 -7.70 12.98
CA ILE A 185 -1.60 -8.82 12.05
C ILE A 185 -0.76 -9.83 12.84
N GLU A 186 -1.26 -11.07 12.97
CA GLU A 186 -0.54 -12.18 13.62
C GLU A 186 0.59 -12.74 12.75
#